data_AF-A0AAC9BI73-F1
#
_entry.id   AF-A0AAC9BI73-F1
#
_cell.length_a   1.000
_cell.length_b   1.000
_cell.length_c   1.000
_cell.angle_alpha   90.00
_cell.angle_beta   90.00
_cell.angle_gamma   90.00
#
_symmetry.space_group_name_H-M   'P 1'
#
loop_
_entity.id
_entity.type
_entity.pdbx_description
1 polymer ?
#
loop_
_entity_poly.entity_id
_entity_poly.type
_entity_poly.pdbx_seq_one_letter_code
_entity_poly.pdbx_strand_id
1 'polypeptide(L)'
;MQLTEEQYKQIADVFPRQRGNVQLDNLRVLNAILYVAANGCKWRALPERYGKWNTVYVRMMRWSRACVLDRVFEQLQRRRLMRVRIETISLDSSIVKVHPDGTGARKKTDRRASANPAVAGAPNCIWLPRMNATS
;
A
#
# COMPACT_ATOMS: atom_id res chain seq x y z
N MET A 1 -6.26 14.54 -9.20
CA MET A 1 -5.32 13.89 -10.14
C MET A 1 -5.80 12.46 -10.38
N GLN A 2 -5.83 11.99 -11.64
CA GLN A 2 -6.18 10.61 -12.03
C GLN A 2 -5.24 10.16 -13.15
N LEU A 3 -4.72 8.93 -13.05
CA LEU A 3 -3.96 8.26 -14.10
C LEU A 3 -4.91 7.65 -15.13
N THR A 4 -4.55 7.79 -16.41
CA THR A 4 -5.21 7.06 -17.48
C THR A 4 -4.74 5.61 -17.53
N GLU A 5 -5.45 4.77 -18.28
CA GLU A 5 -5.07 3.36 -18.42
C GLU A 5 -3.72 3.21 -19.14
N GLU A 6 -3.43 4.07 -20.10
CA GLU A 6 -2.18 4.11 -20.85
C GLU A 6 -1.01 4.48 -19.94
N GLN A 7 -1.18 5.47 -19.06
CA GLN A 7 -0.17 5.84 -18.08
C GLN A 7 0.05 4.73 -17.07
N TYR A 8 -1.02 4.06 -16.64
CA TYR A 8 -0.94 2.91 -15.74
C TYR A 8 -0.20 1.72 -16.37
N LYS A 9 -0.44 1.42 -17.65
CA LYS A 9 0.26 0.35 -18.38
C LYS A 9 1.78 0.50 -18.34
N GLN A 10 2.29 1.73 -18.28
CA GLN A 10 3.73 2.00 -18.19
C GLN A 10 4.37 1.62 -16.85
N ILE A 11 3.57 1.46 -15.79
CA ILE A 11 4.03 1.13 -14.43
C ILE A 11 3.37 -0.14 -13.87
N ALA A 12 2.60 -0.86 -14.70
CA ALA A 12 1.81 -2.00 -14.29
C ALA A 12 2.69 -3.18 -13.83
N ASP A 13 3.92 -3.25 -14.33
CA ASP A 13 4.97 -4.23 -14.00
C ASP A 13 5.42 -4.16 -12.53
N VAL A 14 5.30 -2.98 -11.91
CA VAL A 14 5.65 -2.78 -10.50
C VAL A 14 4.62 -3.40 -9.55
N PHE A 15 3.39 -3.58 -10.01
CA PHE A 15 2.32 -4.08 -9.16
C PHE A 15 2.42 -5.59 -8.97
N PRO A 16 2.14 -6.10 -7.75
CA PRO A 16 2.05 -7.52 -7.54
C PRO A 16 0.89 -8.09 -8.37
N ARG A 17 1.13 -9.24 -9.00
CA ARG A 17 0.10 -9.97 -9.74
C ARG A 17 -1.10 -10.24 -8.83
N GLN A 18 -2.26 -9.76 -9.25
CA GLN A 18 -3.51 -10.00 -8.55
C GLN A 18 -3.81 -11.51 -8.55
N ARG A 19 -4.07 -12.09 -7.38
CA ARG A 19 -4.44 -13.51 -7.23
C ARG A 19 -5.88 -13.60 -6.72
N GLY A 20 -6.65 -14.54 -7.28
CA GLY A 20 -8.06 -14.76 -6.94
C GLY A 20 -9.03 -13.81 -7.64
N ASN A 21 -10.30 -13.87 -7.25
CA ASN A 21 -11.35 -13.01 -7.79
C ASN A 21 -11.25 -11.60 -7.18
N VAL A 22 -10.59 -10.68 -7.88
CA VAL A 22 -10.40 -9.31 -7.42
C VAL A 22 -11.47 -8.41 -8.00
N GLN A 23 -12.31 -7.83 -7.15
CA GLN A 23 -13.39 -6.93 -7.56
C GLN A 23 -12.95 -5.50 -7.89
N LEU A 24 -11.73 -5.10 -7.50
CA LEU A 24 -11.24 -3.73 -7.65
C LEU A 24 -9.88 -3.71 -8.35
N ASP A 25 -9.82 -3.03 -9.49
CA ASP A 25 -8.59 -2.97 -10.29
C ASP A 25 -7.49 -2.16 -9.61
N ASN A 26 -6.24 -2.53 -9.88
CA ASN A 26 -5.07 -1.83 -9.33
C ASN A 26 -5.07 -0.33 -9.71
N LEU A 27 -5.48 -0.01 -10.95
CA LEU A 27 -5.61 1.38 -11.41
C LEU A 27 -6.61 2.18 -10.57
N ARG A 28 -7.79 1.61 -10.27
CA ARG A 28 -8.79 2.27 -9.43
C ARG A 28 -8.26 2.51 -8.03
N VAL A 29 -7.61 1.51 -7.43
CA VAL A 29 -6.98 1.66 -6.10
C VAL A 29 -5.89 2.72 -6.12
N LEU A 30 -5.03 2.72 -7.14
CA LEU A 30 -3.98 3.72 -7.27
C LEU A 30 -4.55 5.14 -7.40
N ASN A 31 -5.56 5.32 -8.25
CA ASN A 31 -6.26 6.60 -8.40
C ASN A 31 -6.94 7.05 -7.10
N ALA A 32 -7.48 6.12 -6.31
CA ALA A 32 -8.03 6.41 -5.00
C ALA A 32 -6.97 6.90 -4.01
N ILE A 33 -5.81 6.23 -3.97
CA ILE A 33 -4.67 6.62 -3.13
C ILE A 33 -4.15 7.99 -3.54
N LEU A 34 -3.98 8.23 -4.84
CA LEU A 34 -3.56 9.53 -5.38
C LEU A 34 -4.57 10.65 -5.07
N TYR A 35 -5.87 10.34 -5.08
CA TYR A 35 -6.90 11.29 -4.68
C TYR A 35 -6.77 11.66 -3.20
N VAL A 36 -6.67 10.67 -2.32
CA VAL A 36 -6.55 10.90 -0.87
C VAL A 36 -5.25 11.62 -0.54
N ALA A 37 -4.15 11.23 -1.20
CA ALA A 37 -2.90 11.95 -1.16
C ALA A 37 -3.17 13.38 -1.58
N ALA A 38 -3.44 13.68 -2.86
CA ALA A 38 -3.54 15.05 -3.40
C ALA A 38 -4.54 16.01 -2.69
N ASN A 39 -5.59 15.49 -2.05
CA ASN A 39 -6.60 16.33 -1.38
C ASN A 39 -6.43 16.38 0.14
N GLY A 40 -5.55 15.56 0.72
CA GLY A 40 -5.33 15.50 2.18
C GLY A 40 -6.57 15.11 2.97
N CYS A 41 -7.50 14.38 2.36
CA CYS A 41 -8.78 14.03 2.98
C CYS A 41 -8.69 12.74 3.81
N LYS A 42 -9.62 12.56 4.74
CA LYS A 42 -9.76 11.30 5.46
C LYS A 42 -10.21 10.21 4.49
N TRP A 43 -9.73 8.97 4.66
CA TRP A 43 -10.16 7.82 3.84
C TRP A 43 -11.68 7.64 3.79
N ARG A 44 -12.41 7.94 4.87
CA ARG A 44 -13.88 7.85 4.91
C ARG A 44 -14.59 8.87 4.01
N ALA A 45 -13.90 9.93 3.60
CA ALA A 45 -14.39 10.93 2.65
C ALA A 45 -14.01 10.58 1.20
N LEU A 46 -13.44 9.39 0.94
CA LEU A 46 -13.15 8.94 -0.40
C LEU A 46 -14.46 8.81 -1.21
N PRO A 47 -14.57 9.46 -2.38
CA PRO A 47 -15.74 9.33 -3.24
C PRO A 47 -15.98 7.88 -3.68
N GLU A 48 -17.24 7.45 -3.66
CA GLU A 48 -17.64 6.05 -3.96
C GLU A 48 -17.26 5.60 -5.38
N ARG A 49 -17.06 6.52 -6.32
CA ARG A 49 -16.54 6.22 -7.67
C ARG A 49 -15.21 5.46 -7.67
N TYR A 50 -14.44 5.55 -6.58
CA TYR A 50 -13.18 4.82 -6.41
C TYR A 50 -13.35 3.44 -5.73
N GLY A 51 -14.56 3.09 -5.34
CA GLY A 51 -14.91 1.89 -4.59
C GLY A 51 -14.97 2.11 -3.08
N LYS A 52 -15.20 1.02 -2.34
CA LYS A 52 -15.30 1.05 -0.88
C LYS A 52 -13.97 1.49 -0.26
N TRP A 53 -13.99 2.56 0.53
CA TRP A 53 -12.80 3.12 1.17
C TRP A 53 -12.00 2.09 1.99
N ASN A 54 -12.68 1.17 2.67
CA ASN A 54 -12.02 0.15 3.49
C ASN A 54 -11.18 -0.82 2.63
N THR A 55 -11.71 -1.22 1.47
CA THR A 55 -11.00 -2.09 0.52
C THR A 55 -9.76 -1.39 -0.03
N VAL A 56 -9.87 -0.10 -0.38
CA VAL A 56 -8.74 0.71 -0.84
C VAL A 56 -7.68 0.83 0.26
N TYR A 57 -8.10 1.17 1.48
CA TYR A 57 -7.21 1.33 2.62
C TYR A 57 -6.43 0.05 2.94
N VAL A 58 -7.11 -1.10 3.05
CA VAL A 58 -6.45 -2.39 3.31
C VAL A 58 -5.45 -2.75 2.22
N ARG A 59 -5.77 -2.45 0.96
CA ARG A 59 -4.85 -2.71 -0.16
C ARG A 59 -3.65 -1.78 -0.15
N MET A 60 -3.87 -0.50 0.11
CA MET A 60 -2.82 0.50 0.30
C MET A 60 -1.88 0.08 1.43
N MET A 61 -2.40 -0.35 2.58
CA MET A 61 -1.61 -0.85 3.70
C MET A 61 -0.77 -2.07 3.30
N ARG A 62 -1.34 -3.01 2.54
CA ARG A 62 -0.59 -4.19 2.04
C ARG A 62 0.52 -3.78 1.08
N TRP A 63 0.26 -2.82 0.18
CA TRP A 63 1.24 -2.33 -0.78
C TRP A 63 2.35 -1.50 -0.14
N SER A 64 2.01 -0.68 0.86
CA SER A 64 2.96 0.07 1.69
C SER A 64 3.93 -0.89 2.36
N ARG A 65 3.43 -1.89 3.12
CA ARG A 65 4.26 -2.91 3.78
C ARG A 65 5.11 -3.77 2.85
N ALA A 66 4.76 -3.84 1.57
CA ALA A 66 5.50 -4.56 0.54
C ALA A 66 6.42 -3.65 -0.30
N CYS A 67 6.57 -2.37 0.07
CA CYS A 67 7.32 -1.34 -0.66
C CYS A 67 6.84 -1.16 -2.12
N VAL A 68 5.62 -1.58 -2.44
CA VAL A 68 5.05 -1.45 -3.79
C VAL A 68 4.76 0.03 -4.07
N LEU A 69 4.25 0.76 -3.09
CA LEU A 69 3.94 2.18 -3.26
C LEU A 69 5.20 3.01 -3.51
N ASP A 70 6.28 2.78 -2.76
CA ASP A 70 7.56 3.48 -3.00
C ASP A 70 8.03 3.33 -4.45
N ARG A 71 8.06 2.09 -4.96
CA ARG A 71 8.45 1.79 -6.35
C ARG A 71 7.50 2.43 -7.35
N VAL A 72 6.20 2.40 -7.08
CA VAL A 72 5.19 3.02 -7.95
C VAL A 72 5.40 4.53 -8.03
N PHE A 73 5.59 5.20 -6.89
CA PHE A 73 5.80 6.64 -6.85
C PHE A 73 7.13 7.04 -7.50
N GLU A 74 8.19 6.27 -7.28
CA GLU A 74 9.47 6.46 -7.97
C GLU A 74 9.30 6.39 -9.50
N GLN A 75 8.61 5.37 -10.01
CA GLN A 75 8.35 5.23 -11.45
C GLN A 75 7.47 6.35 -12.00
N LEU A 76 6.44 6.78 -11.26
CA LEU A 76 5.60 7.91 -11.63
C LEU A 76 6.41 9.21 -11.73
N GLN A 77 7.33 9.46 -10.79
CA GLN A 77 8.24 10.62 -10.82
C GLN A 77 9.21 10.53 -12.01
N ARG A 78 9.88 9.39 -12.16
CA ARG A 78 10.90 9.16 -13.19
C ARG A 78 10.35 9.34 -14.59
N ARG A 79 9.11 8.88 -14.83
CA ARG A 79 8.41 8.96 -16.12
C ARG A 79 7.62 10.26 -16.29
N ARG A 80 7.64 11.17 -15.30
CA ARG A 80 6.87 12.43 -15.29
C ARG A 80 5.37 12.21 -15.54
N LEU A 81 4.84 11.08 -15.07
CA LEU A 81 3.43 10.72 -15.21
C LEU A 81 2.53 11.42 -14.18
N MET A 82 3.13 12.17 -13.25
CA MET A 82 2.41 12.99 -12.28
C MET A 82 2.93 14.41 -12.21
N ARG A 83 1.99 15.36 -12.11
CA ARG A 83 2.26 16.81 -12.06
C ARG A 83 2.67 17.29 -10.66
N VAL A 84 2.44 16.48 -9.62
CA VAL A 84 2.73 16.79 -8.21
C VAL A 84 3.89 15.93 -7.74
N ARG A 85 4.91 16.56 -7.15
CA ARG A 85 6.00 15.85 -6.48
C ARG A 85 5.50 15.39 -5.10
N ILE A 86 5.41 14.09 -4.88
CA ILE A 86 5.11 13.53 -3.57
C ILE A 86 6.45 13.32 -2.85
N GLU A 87 6.74 14.15 -1.86
CA GLU A 87 7.88 13.98 -0.98
C GLU A 87 7.55 12.86 0.01
N THR A 88 8.04 11.65 -0.29
CA THR A 88 7.89 10.49 0.59
C THR A 88 8.92 10.65 1.71
N ILE A 89 8.50 11.18 2.86
CA ILE A 89 9.31 11.16 4.08
C ILE A 89 8.89 9.91 4.86
N SER A 90 9.73 8.88 4.86
CA SER A 90 9.64 7.78 5.82
C SER A 90 9.77 8.38 7.22
N LEU A 91 8.68 8.55 7.96
CA LEU A 91 8.78 8.84 9.39
C LEU A 91 9.17 7.56 10.12
N ASP A 92 10.23 7.62 10.93
CA ASP A 92 10.78 6.51 11.70
C ASP A 92 9.69 5.62 12.33
N SER A 93 9.60 4.40 11.81
CA SER A 93 8.76 3.36 12.40
C SER A 93 9.38 2.95 13.72
N SER A 94 8.82 3.42 14.84
CA SER A 94 9.13 2.86 16.16
C SER A 94 8.56 1.45 16.22
N ILE A 95 9.34 0.46 15.77
CA ILE A 95 9.04 -0.96 15.98
C ILE A 95 9.14 -1.20 17.49
N VAL A 96 7.99 -1.38 18.16
CA VAL A 96 7.98 -1.92 19.53
C VAL A 96 8.59 -3.32 19.48
N LYS A 97 9.79 -3.46 20.05
CA LYS A 97 10.44 -4.76 20.27
C LYS A 97 9.53 -5.59 21.19
N VAL A 98 9.05 -6.73 20.70
CA VAL A 98 8.45 -7.76 21.56
C VAL A 98 9.58 -8.67 22.02
N HIS A 99 9.77 -8.80 23.33
CA HIS A 99 10.73 -9.73 23.93
C HIS A 99 10.38 -11.18 23.53
N PRO A 100 11.31 -11.95 22.94
CA PRO A 100 11.16 -13.39 22.79
C PRO A 100 11.78 -14.08 24.00
N ASP A 101 10.99 -14.25 25.05
CA ASP A 101 11.23 -15.20 26.13
C ASP A 101 9.88 -15.93 26.29
N GLY A 102 9.68 -17.22 25.96
CA GLY A 102 10.62 -18.30 25.81
C GLY A 102 10.50 -19.30 26.96
N THR A 103 9.30 -19.84 27.29
CA THR A 103 9.13 -21.15 27.98
C THR A 103 7.70 -21.73 27.85
N GLY A 104 7.59 -22.81 27.06
CA GLY A 104 6.84 -24.06 27.28
C GLY A 104 5.36 -24.09 27.68
N ALA A 105 4.50 -24.60 26.78
CA ALA A 105 3.62 -25.76 27.06
C ALA A 105 3.01 -26.32 25.75
N ARG A 106 3.19 -27.62 25.52
CA ARG A 106 2.57 -28.39 24.41
C ARG A 106 1.11 -28.74 24.74
N LYS A 107 0.17 -28.51 23.81
CA LYS A 107 -0.95 -29.46 23.59
C LYS A 107 -1.44 -29.44 22.15
N LYS A 108 -1.69 -30.66 21.68
CA LYS A 108 -2.05 -31.12 20.33
C LYS A 108 -3.56 -30.91 20.09
N THR A 109 -3.98 -30.47 18.90
CA THR A 109 -5.05 -31.09 18.06
C THR A 109 -5.42 -30.21 16.84
N ASP A 110 -5.22 -30.82 15.68
CA ASP A 110 -5.88 -30.74 14.36
C ASP A 110 -6.02 -29.44 13.52
N ARG A 111 -5.18 -29.41 12.48
CA ARG A 111 -5.41 -29.03 11.06
C ARG A 111 -6.53 -28.03 10.71
N ARG A 112 -6.13 -26.79 10.47
CA ARG A 112 -6.35 -26.09 9.17
C ARG A 112 -5.11 -25.29 8.82
N ALA A 113 -4.28 -25.85 7.95
CA ALA A 113 -3.13 -25.16 7.38
C ALA A 113 -3.63 -24.13 6.35
N SER A 114 -3.91 -22.90 6.81
CA SER A 114 -3.71 -21.74 5.94
C SER A 114 -2.22 -21.45 5.97
N ALA A 115 -1.53 -21.92 4.94
CA ALA A 115 -0.10 -21.73 4.77
C ALA A 115 0.24 -20.24 4.84
N ASN A 116 0.82 -19.84 5.97
CA ASN A 116 1.59 -18.62 6.09
C ASN A 116 3.05 -19.03 5.90
N PRO A 117 3.73 -18.68 4.80
CA PRO A 117 5.16 -18.91 4.74
C PRO A 117 5.85 -17.92 5.69
N ALA A 118 6.83 -18.47 6.39
CA ALA A 118 7.63 -17.89 7.45
C ALA A 118 8.39 -16.62 7.03
N VAL A 119 8.66 -15.81 8.07
CA VAL A 119 9.90 -15.08 8.35
C VAL A 119 10.84 -14.87 7.15
N ALA A 120 10.78 -13.68 6.60
CA ALA A 120 11.93 -12.80 6.45
C ALA A 120 11.47 -11.44 6.98
N GLY A 121 12.32 -10.69 7.67
CA GLY A 121 12.03 -9.30 8.01
C GLY A 121 11.85 -8.52 6.72
N ALA A 122 10.63 -8.49 6.18
CA ALA A 122 10.33 -7.68 5.01
C ALA A 122 10.64 -6.24 5.39
N PRO A 123 11.34 -5.46 4.54
CA PRO A 123 11.54 -4.05 4.80
C PRO A 123 10.17 -3.44 5.04
N ASN A 124 9.91 -3.00 6.27
CA ASN A 124 8.69 -2.28 6.62
C ASN A 124 8.83 -0.88 6.02
N CYS A 125 8.62 -0.77 4.71
CA CYS A 125 8.42 0.52 4.09
C CYS A 125 7.08 1.04 4.62
N ILE A 126 7.11 1.89 5.65
CA ILE A 126 5.93 2.61 6.07
C ILE A 126 5.79 3.80 5.12
N TRP A 127 5.22 3.53 3.96
CA TRP A 127 4.80 4.57 3.05
C TRP A 127 3.56 5.25 3.65
N LEU A 128 3.72 6.50 4.08
CA LEU A 128 2.66 7.43 4.45
C LEU A 128 2.91 8.73 3.68
N PRO A 129 1.98 9.17 2.82
CA PRO A 129 2.17 10.41 2.08
C PRO A 129 2.09 11.57 3.07
N ARG A 130 3.17 12.35 3.21
CA ARG A 130 3.04 13.72 3.71
C ARG A 130 2.79 14.61 2.51
N MET A 131 1.77 15.45 2.61
CA MET A 131 1.59 16.56 1.70
C MET A 131 1.95 17.84 2.43
N ASN A 132 2.96 18.54 1.91
CA ASN A 132 3.13 19.96 2.13
C ASN A 132 2.01 20.69 1.39
N ALA A 133 1.05 21.23 2.16
CA ALA A 133 0.17 22.28 1.67
C ALA A 133 1.05 23.52 1.45
N THR A 134 1.52 23.71 0.21
CA THR A 134 2.15 24.96 -0.16
C THR A 134 1.01 25.96 -0.38
N SER A 135 1.07 27.07 0.36
CA SER A 135 0.10 28.17 0.42
C SER A 135 -0.32 28.76 -0.91
#